data_AF-A0A940JAT4-F1
#
_entry.id   AF-A0A940JAT4-F1
#
_cell.length_a   1.000
_cell.length_b   1.000
_cell.length_c   1.000
_cell.angle_alpha   90.00
_cell.angle_beta   90.00
_cell.angle_gamma   90.00
#
_symmetry.space_group_name_H-M   'P 1'
#
loop_
_entity.id
_entity.type
_entity.pdbx_description
1 polymer ?
#
loop_
_entity_poly.entity_id
_entity_poly.type
_entity_poly.pdbx_seq_one_letter_code
_entity_poly.pdbx_strand_id
1 'polypeptide(L)'
;MPRFKKLTLLVLLICCTLLTRAQEQKPDTVSVGVYITSIHDIDFKQKEYTINLWIWLKYKNRDFDFINNLEIPQAKTFEKSFALIDSSEEKVFVQMKLQCVMKDSWKIGNFPFDQQKLRLSIENSQFDSRYLVFVPDTAGKHFDPRFTLSGWKIDSCVISSGIKKYETAFGDEELKKQHTEYSSFKVRLAIKRDAT
;
A
#
# COMPACT_ATOMS: atom_id res chain seq x y z
N MET A 1 -4.45 57.48 -39.08
CA MET A 1 -3.80 56.68 -38.02
C MET A 1 -4.87 56.02 -37.15
N PRO A 2 -5.23 54.73 -37.37
CA PRO A 2 -5.56 53.85 -36.22
C PRO A 2 -5.41 52.33 -36.52
N ARG A 3 -4.29 51.86 -37.10
CA ARG A 3 -4.11 50.40 -37.42
C ARG A 3 -3.13 49.64 -36.51
N PHE A 4 -2.33 50.33 -35.70
CA PHE A 4 -1.29 49.68 -34.88
C PHE A 4 -1.76 49.25 -33.48
N LYS A 5 -2.83 49.83 -32.90
CA LYS A 5 -3.30 49.48 -31.54
C LYS A 5 -3.99 48.12 -31.44
N LYS A 6 -4.57 47.60 -32.54
CA LYS A 6 -5.26 46.30 -32.56
C LYS A 6 -4.29 45.12 -32.61
N LEU A 7 -3.10 45.31 -33.18
CA LEU A 7 -2.09 44.25 -33.28
C LEU A 7 -1.38 44.01 -31.95
N THR A 8 -1.17 45.06 -31.15
CA THR A 8 -0.54 44.96 -29.82
C THR A 8 -1.42 44.20 -28.82
N LEU A 9 -2.75 44.32 -28.92
CA LEU A 9 -3.70 43.62 -28.05
C LEU A 9 -3.78 42.11 -28.37
N LEU A 10 -3.61 41.74 -29.66
CA LEU A 10 -3.62 40.34 -30.10
C LEU A 10 -2.36 39.59 -29.65
N VAL A 11 -1.19 40.25 -29.66
CA VAL A 11 0.08 39.67 -29.20
C VAL A 11 0.10 39.48 -27.68
N LEU A 12 -0.54 40.38 -26.92
CA LEU A 12 -0.66 40.24 -25.46
C LEU A 12 -1.58 39.06 -25.06
N LEU A 13 -2.63 38.78 -25.85
CA LEU A 13 -3.54 37.66 -25.59
C LEU A 13 -2.89 36.29 -25.88
N ILE A 14 -2.02 36.23 -26.89
CA ILE A 14 -1.30 34.99 -27.27
C ILE A 14 -0.17 34.68 -26.27
N CYS A 15 0.38 35.68 -25.58
CA CYS A 15 1.42 35.47 -24.58
C CYS A 15 0.87 34.96 -23.23
N CYS A 16 -0.41 35.18 -22.93
CA CYS A 16 -1.06 34.70 -21.70
C CYS A 16 -1.57 33.26 -21.79
N THR A 17 -1.76 32.70 -22.98
CA THR A 17 -2.23 31.30 -23.14
C THR A 17 -1.10 30.26 -23.01
N LEU A 18 0.16 30.68 -22.93
CA LEU A 18 1.32 29.79 -22.84
C LEU A 18 1.79 29.49 -21.41
N LEU A 19 1.06 29.96 -20.39
CA LEU A 19 1.39 29.74 -18.98
C LEU A 19 0.31 28.96 -18.21
N THR A 20 -0.45 28.08 -18.87
CA THR A 20 -1.12 26.98 -18.17
C THR A 20 -0.06 25.97 -17.73
N ARG A 21 0.56 26.22 -16.58
CA ARG A 21 1.23 25.15 -15.84
C ARG A 21 0.15 24.15 -15.44
N ALA A 22 0.17 22.96 -16.03
CA ALA A 22 -0.53 21.81 -15.45
C ALA A 22 -0.04 21.70 -14.00
N GLN A 23 -0.92 22.00 -13.04
CA GLN A 23 -0.57 21.87 -11.64
C GLN A 23 -0.35 20.39 -11.39
N GLU A 24 0.88 20.03 -11.04
CA GLU A 24 1.24 18.66 -10.71
C GLU A 24 0.37 18.26 -9.51
N GLN A 25 -0.54 17.31 -9.72
CA GLN A 25 -1.46 16.86 -8.69
C GLN A 25 -0.62 16.24 -7.58
N LYS A 26 -0.61 16.88 -6.42
CA LYS A 26 0.07 16.33 -5.25
C LYS A 26 -0.77 15.16 -4.72
N PRO A 27 -0.20 13.96 -4.56
CA PRO A 27 -0.95 12.83 -4.04
C PRO A 27 -1.38 13.08 -2.60
N ASP A 28 -2.60 12.63 -2.28
CA ASP A 28 -3.07 12.56 -0.91
C ASP A 28 -2.32 11.48 -0.13
N THR A 29 -2.20 11.70 1.17
CA THR A 29 -1.49 10.77 2.06
C THR A 29 -2.47 9.93 2.87
N VAL A 30 -2.22 8.62 2.91
CA VAL A 30 -2.94 7.68 3.76
C VAL A 30 -1.97 7.12 4.81
N SER A 31 -2.19 7.45 6.07
CA SER A 31 -1.41 6.88 7.17
C SER A 31 -1.94 5.48 7.49
N VAL A 32 -1.07 4.46 7.45
CA VAL A 32 -1.44 3.05 7.61
C VAL A 32 -0.65 2.40 8.73
N GLY A 33 -1.35 1.78 9.67
CA GLY A 33 -0.73 0.96 10.70
C GLY A 33 -1.32 -0.45 10.73
N VAL A 34 -0.56 -1.37 11.31
CA VAL A 34 -0.96 -2.76 11.45
C VAL A 34 -0.64 -3.30 12.83
N TYR A 35 -1.44 -4.27 13.27
CA TYR A 35 -1.19 -5.07 14.45
C TYR A 35 -1.43 -6.54 14.14
N ILE A 36 -0.37 -7.32 14.06
CA ILE A 36 -0.42 -8.74 13.72
C ILE A 36 -0.85 -9.51 14.95
N THR A 37 -1.93 -10.29 14.79
CA THR A 37 -2.53 -11.07 15.87
C THR A 37 -2.14 -12.54 15.81
N SER A 38 -1.96 -13.11 14.61
CA SER A 38 -1.42 -14.46 14.48
C SER A 38 -0.79 -14.75 13.12
N ILE A 39 0.13 -15.71 13.10
CA ILE A 39 0.70 -16.33 11.91
C ILE A 39 0.67 -17.84 12.15
N HIS A 40 0.23 -18.61 11.17
CA HIS A 40 0.06 -20.06 11.27
C HIS A 40 0.07 -20.67 9.86
N ASP A 41 -0.05 -21.99 9.79
CA ASP A 41 -0.12 -22.76 8.54
C ASP A 41 1.02 -22.44 7.55
N ILE A 42 2.25 -22.30 8.07
CA ILE A 42 3.44 -22.11 7.24
C ILE A 42 3.70 -23.42 6.49
N ASP A 43 3.36 -23.45 5.20
CA ASP A 43 3.50 -24.60 4.32
C ASP A 43 4.63 -24.35 3.29
N PHE A 44 5.74 -25.09 3.48
CA PHE A 44 6.90 -25.05 2.60
C PHE A 44 6.63 -25.65 1.21
N LYS A 45 5.73 -26.64 1.12
CA LYS A 45 5.37 -27.31 -0.12
C LYS A 45 4.46 -26.44 -0.97
N GLN A 46 3.43 -25.87 -0.36
CA GLN A 46 2.46 -25.00 -1.04
C GLN A 46 2.94 -23.57 -1.23
N LYS A 47 4.05 -23.21 -0.58
CA LYS A 47 4.60 -21.84 -0.63
C LYS A 47 3.62 -20.81 -0.04
N GLU A 48 2.96 -21.19 1.06
CA GLU A 48 1.86 -20.45 1.67
C GLU A 48 2.06 -20.24 3.17
N TYR A 49 1.49 -19.16 3.70
CA TYR A 49 1.29 -18.97 5.14
C TYR A 49 0.01 -18.18 5.41
N THR A 50 -0.61 -18.39 6.57
CA THR A 50 -1.79 -17.62 6.99
C THR A 50 -1.37 -16.54 7.99
N ILE A 51 -1.85 -15.30 7.79
CA ILE A 51 -1.65 -14.18 8.70
C ILE A 51 -2.98 -13.50 9.04
N ASN A 52 -3.18 -13.24 10.33
CA ASN A 52 -4.27 -12.43 10.85
C ASN A 52 -3.71 -11.13 11.42
N LEU A 53 -4.31 -10.00 11.04
CA LEU A 53 -3.91 -8.69 11.56
C LEU A 53 -5.10 -7.73 11.64
N TRP A 54 -4.99 -6.75 12.53
CA TRP A 54 -5.72 -5.50 12.41
C TRP A 54 -4.96 -4.56 11.50
N ILE A 55 -5.70 -3.80 10.70
CA ILE A 55 -5.20 -2.64 9.97
C ILE A 55 -6.03 -1.42 10.33
N TRP A 56 -5.39 -0.26 10.37
CA TRP A 56 -6.08 1.02 10.43
C TRP A 56 -5.50 2.00 9.41
N LEU A 57 -6.38 2.79 8.81
CA LEU A 57 -6.07 3.80 7.82
C LEU A 57 -6.63 5.15 8.28
N LYS A 58 -5.82 6.20 8.12
CA LYS A 58 -6.17 7.59 8.45
C LYS A 58 -5.90 8.48 7.25
N TYR A 59 -6.91 9.16 6.74
CA TYR A 59 -6.79 9.99 5.54
C TYR A 59 -7.84 11.11 5.51
N LYS A 60 -7.68 12.08 4.58
CA LYS A 60 -8.60 13.23 4.44
C LYS A 60 -9.55 13.09 3.24
N ASN A 61 -9.07 12.52 2.14
CA ASN A 61 -9.83 12.40 0.92
C ASN A 61 -10.92 11.32 1.04
N ARG A 62 -12.19 11.73 1.00
CA ARG A 62 -13.35 10.84 1.20
C ARG A 62 -13.65 9.94 0.00
N ASP A 63 -13.04 10.21 -1.15
CA ASP A 63 -13.19 9.36 -2.34
C ASP A 63 -12.41 8.05 -2.20
N PHE A 64 -11.53 7.94 -1.20
CA PHE A 64 -10.80 6.71 -0.90
C PHE A 64 -11.71 5.71 -0.18
N ASP A 65 -12.22 4.75 -0.94
CA ASP A 65 -12.97 3.61 -0.42
C ASP A 65 -12.05 2.38 -0.23
N PHE A 66 -11.42 2.28 0.94
CA PHE A 66 -10.62 1.11 1.31
C PHE A 66 -11.45 -0.10 1.74
N ILE A 67 -12.77 0.00 1.84
CA ILE A 67 -13.61 -1.18 2.04
C ILE A 67 -13.69 -1.97 0.74
N ASN A 68 -13.82 -1.29 -0.40
CA ASN A 68 -13.98 -1.96 -1.68
C ASN A 68 -12.70 -2.04 -2.51
N ASN A 69 -11.79 -1.07 -2.37
CA ASN A 69 -10.61 -0.93 -3.23
C ASN A 69 -9.27 -1.23 -2.53
N LEU A 70 -9.31 -2.04 -1.46
CA LEU A 70 -8.10 -2.55 -0.80
C LEU A 70 -7.59 -3.80 -1.52
N GLU A 71 -6.35 -3.75 -1.99
CA GLU A 71 -5.67 -4.85 -2.63
C GLU A 71 -4.55 -5.39 -1.72
N ILE A 72 -4.41 -6.72 -1.66
CA ILE A 72 -3.31 -7.39 -0.95
C ILE A 72 -2.53 -8.23 -1.96
N PRO A 73 -1.53 -7.65 -2.65
CA PRO A 73 -0.74 -8.38 -3.63
C PRO A 73 -0.14 -9.65 -3.02
N GLN A 74 -0.08 -10.72 -3.82
CA GLN A 74 0.38 -12.06 -3.43
C GLN A 74 -0.53 -12.81 -2.45
N ALA A 75 -1.67 -12.26 -2.06
CA ALA A 75 -2.69 -13.04 -1.35
C ALA A 75 -3.30 -14.06 -2.32
N LYS A 76 -3.35 -15.33 -1.90
CA LYS A 76 -4.17 -16.36 -2.55
C LYS A 76 -5.64 -16.12 -2.25
N THR A 77 -5.94 -15.78 -1.00
CA THR A 77 -7.24 -15.33 -0.52
C THR A 77 -7.04 -14.33 0.61
N PHE A 78 -8.01 -13.43 0.77
CA PHE A 78 -8.11 -12.63 1.98
C PHE A 78 -9.56 -12.31 2.30
N GLU A 79 -9.84 -12.13 3.59
CA GLU A 79 -11.15 -11.75 4.10
C GLU A 79 -11.02 -10.51 4.97
N LYS A 80 -12.03 -9.65 4.89
CA LYS A 80 -12.19 -8.45 5.72
C LYS A 80 -13.31 -8.69 6.72
N SER A 81 -13.08 -8.36 7.98
CA SER A 81 -14.09 -8.42 9.04
C SER A 81 -13.95 -7.25 10.01
N PHE A 82 -15.00 -6.97 10.80
CA PHE A 82 -15.00 -5.93 11.84
C PHE A 82 -14.59 -4.53 11.34
N ALA A 83 -15.19 -4.07 10.24
CA ALA A 83 -14.92 -2.74 9.70
C ALA A 83 -15.60 -1.65 10.55
N LEU A 84 -14.81 -0.77 11.15
CA LEU A 84 -15.25 0.48 11.76
C LEU A 84 -14.84 1.64 10.85
N ILE A 85 -15.78 2.52 10.56
CA ILE A 85 -15.52 3.79 9.87
C ILE A 85 -15.97 4.90 10.80
N ASP A 86 -15.03 5.75 11.18
CA ASP A 86 -15.31 6.99 11.90
C ASP A 86 -14.85 8.16 11.04
N SER A 87 -15.76 9.06 10.71
CA SER A 87 -15.49 10.23 9.90
C SER A 87 -15.84 11.49 10.68
N SER A 88 -14.82 12.28 11.00
CA SER A 88 -14.98 13.68 11.40
C SER A 88 -15.01 14.57 10.16
N GLU A 89 -15.27 15.88 10.31
CA GLU A 89 -15.23 16.84 9.19
C GLU A 89 -13.86 16.90 8.49
N GLU A 90 -12.78 16.56 9.17
CA GLU A 90 -11.42 16.69 8.62
C GLU A 90 -10.75 15.37 8.24
N LYS A 91 -11.15 14.24 8.83
CA LYS A 91 -10.45 12.96 8.69
C LYS A 91 -11.40 11.77 8.68
N VAL A 92 -11.06 10.80 7.85
CA VAL A 92 -11.63 9.45 7.82
C VAL A 92 -10.66 8.51 8.54
N PHE A 93 -11.22 7.71 9.45
CA PHE A 93 -10.57 6.61 10.12
C PHE A 93 -11.27 5.31 9.75
N VAL A 94 -10.52 4.38 9.16
CA VAL A 94 -11.00 3.03 8.85
C VAL A 94 -10.18 2.05 9.66
N GLN A 95 -10.82 1.13 10.37
CA GLN A 95 -10.18 0.00 11.03
C GLN A 95 -10.87 -1.28 10.63
N MET A 96 -10.11 -2.32 10.32
CA MET A 96 -10.67 -3.64 10.00
C MET A 96 -9.68 -4.75 10.38
N LYS A 97 -10.21 -5.96 10.52
CA LYS A 97 -9.42 -7.18 10.64
C LYS A 97 -9.26 -7.84 9.28
N LEU A 98 -8.05 -8.25 8.97
CA LEU A 98 -7.69 -9.02 7.78
C LEU A 98 -7.25 -10.42 8.18
N GLN A 99 -7.75 -11.41 7.46
CA GLN A 99 -7.23 -12.77 7.45
C GLN A 99 -6.76 -13.06 6.03
N CYS A 100 -5.48 -13.35 5.85
CA CYS A 100 -4.88 -13.52 4.52
C CYS A 100 -4.14 -14.86 4.43
N VAL A 101 -4.37 -15.60 3.36
CA VAL A 101 -3.51 -16.71 2.93
C VAL A 101 -2.55 -16.15 1.89
N MET A 102 -1.28 -16.03 2.25
CA MET A 102 -0.26 -15.36 1.46
C MET A 102 0.61 -16.36 0.72
N LYS A 103 0.95 -16.07 -0.53
CA LYS A 103 1.99 -16.78 -1.29
C LYS A 103 3.35 -16.14 -1.06
N ASP A 104 4.37 -16.94 -0.73
CA ASP A 104 5.75 -16.47 -0.64
C ASP A 104 6.74 -17.51 -1.18
N SER A 105 7.93 -17.07 -1.57
CA SER A 105 9.04 -17.95 -1.97
C SER A 105 9.96 -18.22 -0.78
N TRP A 106 10.04 -19.48 -0.36
CA TRP A 106 10.90 -19.91 0.75
C TRP A 106 12.35 -20.10 0.33
N LYS A 107 13.28 -19.73 1.22
CA LYS A 107 14.69 -20.09 1.08
C LYS A 107 14.97 -21.31 1.97
N ILE A 108 15.09 -22.49 1.35
CA ILE A 108 15.19 -23.78 2.07
C ILE A 108 16.65 -24.31 2.12
N GLY A 109 17.63 -23.57 1.59
CA GLY A 109 19.01 -24.05 1.46
C GLY A 109 19.75 -24.34 2.77
N ASN A 110 19.27 -23.82 3.92
CA ASN A 110 19.94 -23.91 5.21
C ASN A 110 19.14 -24.69 6.26
N PHE A 111 18.31 -25.65 5.85
CA PHE A 111 17.58 -26.51 6.80
C PHE A 111 18.57 -27.27 7.72
N PRO A 112 18.30 -27.43 9.04
CA PRO A 112 17.14 -26.93 9.80
C PRO A 112 17.31 -25.52 10.42
N PHE A 113 18.38 -24.79 10.09
CA PHE A 113 18.67 -23.44 10.62
C PHE A 113 18.13 -22.32 9.72
N ASP A 114 16.93 -22.51 9.17
CA ASP A 114 16.38 -21.61 8.18
C ASP A 114 15.79 -20.33 8.80
N GLN A 115 16.01 -19.24 8.08
CA GLN A 115 15.43 -17.94 8.32
C GLN A 115 14.50 -17.61 7.16
N GLN A 116 13.26 -17.25 7.49
CA GLN A 116 12.27 -16.87 6.49
C GLN A 116 11.88 -15.40 6.65
N LYS A 117 11.46 -14.80 5.55
CA LYS A 117 10.95 -13.43 5.50
C LYS A 117 9.52 -13.48 4.99
N LEU A 118 8.55 -13.35 5.88
CA LEU A 118 7.14 -13.25 5.53
C LEU A 118 6.85 -11.82 5.07
N ARG A 119 6.18 -11.67 3.93
CA ARG A 119 5.90 -10.37 3.32
C ARG A 119 4.41 -10.21 3.07
N LEU A 120 3.85 -9.13 3.62
CA LEU A 120 2.53 -8.64 3.27
C LEU A 120 2.67 -7.24 2.70
N SER A 121 1.92 -6.93 1.66
CA SER A 121 1.81 -5.58 1.12
C SER A 121 0.37 -5.23 0.85
N ILE A 122 0.09 -3.94 0.84
CA ILE A 122 -1.23 -3.39 0.59
C ILE A 122 -1.10 -2.30 -0.46
N GLU A 123 -2.00 -2.33 -1.43
CA GLU A 123 -2.14 -1.37 -2.51
C GLU A 123 -3.60 -0.89 -2.57
N ASN A 124 -3.86 0.19 -3.31
CA ASN A 124 -5.21 0.60 -3.66
C ASN A 124 -5.48 0.19 -5.10
N SER A 125 -6.59 -0.48 -5.38
CA SER A 125 -6.90 -0.98 -6.73
C SER A 125 -7.40 0.11 -7.67
N GLN A 126 -7.89 1.24 -7.16
CA GLN A 126 -8.48 2.33 -7.93
C GLN A 126 -7.49 3.47 -8.21
N PHE A 127 -6.69 3.84 -7.22
CA PHE A 127 -5.84 5.02 -7.25
C PHE A 127 -4.36 4.63 -7.27
N ASP A 128 -3.67 5.09 -8.32
CA ASP A 128 -2.22 4.96 -8.42
C ASP A 128 -1.49 6.03 -7.58
N SER A 129 -0.15 5.98 -7.60
CA SER A 129 0.71 6.86 -6.80
C SER A 129 0.64 8.36 -7.15
N ARG A 130 0.02 8.73 -8.28
CA ARG A 130 -0.27 10.14 -8.60
C ARG A 130 -1.33 10.73 -7.68
N TYR A 131 -2.24 9.88 -7.18
CA TYR A 131 -3.38 10.29 -6.35
C TYR A 131 -3.21 9.90 -4.89
N LEU A 132 -2.57 8.76 -4.61
CA LEU A 132 -2.54 8.17 -3.28
C LEU A 132 -1.15 7.65 -2.91
N VAL A 133 -0.60 8.13 -1.79
CA VAL A 133 0.64 7.61 -1.20
C VAL A 133 0.45 7.15 0.24
N PHE A 134 1.05 6.02 0.60
CA PHE A 134 1.00 5.46 1.95
C PHE A 134 2.15 5.99 2.80
N VAL A 135 1.83 6.29 4.06
CA VAL A 135 2.80 6.62 5.10
C VAL A 135 2.63 5.66 6.28
N PRO A 136 3.68 4.91 6.68
CA PRO A 136 3.61 4.01 7.81
C PRO A 136 3.32 4.75 9.12
N ASP A 137 2.32 4.29 9.85
CA ASP A 137 2.10 4.66 11.25
C ASP A 137 3.03 3.80 12.13
N THR A 138 4.17 4.36 12.49
CA THR A 138 5.20 3.70 13.30
C THR A 138 4.97 3.84 14.81
N ALA A 139 3.81 4.35 15.23
CA ALA A 139 3.49 4.47 16.64
C ALA A 139 3.16 3.10 17.25
N GLY A 140 3.69 2.85 18.46
CA GLY A 140 3.39 1.65 19.23
C GLY A 140 4.10 0.38 18.74
N LYS A 141 3.50 -0.78 19.05
CA LYS A 141 3.99 -2.10 18.62
C LYS A 141 3.12 -2.61 17.47
N HIS A 142 3.72 -3.39 16.57
CA HIS A 142 3.04 -3.94 15.40
C HIS A 142 2.64 -5.41 15.56
N PHE A 143 2.94 -6.01 16.71
CA PHE A 143 2.53 -7.34 17.15
C PHE A 143 2.71 -7.45 18.67
N ASP A 144 2.04 -8.40 19.33
CA ASP A 144 2.28 -8.69 20.75
C ASP A 144 3.64 -9.41 20.89
N PRO A 145 4.60 -8.94 21.69
CA PRO A 145 5.86 -9.67 21.90
C PRO A 145 5.69 -11.09 22.47
N ARG A 146 4.54 -11.37 23.11
CA ARG A 146 4.16 -12.71 23.60
C ARG A 146 3.53 -13.58 22.52
N PHE A 147 3.34 -13.05 21.32
CA PHE A 147 2.87 -13.79 20.15
C PHE A 147 3.81 -14.96 19.88
N THR A 148 3.31 -16.17 20.06
CA THR A 148 4.04 -17.40 19.77
C THR A 148 3.72 -17.88 18.36
N LEU A 149 4.76 -18.21 17.61
CA LEU A 149 4.65 -18.86 16.32
C LEU A 149 5.21 -20.27 16.48
N SER A 150 4.37 -21.30 16.31
CA SER A 150 4.76 -22.68 16.61
C SER A 150 6.00 -23.10 15.82
N GLY A 151 7.08 -23.44 16.51
CA GLY A 151 8.37 -23.83 15.90
C GLY A 151 9.21 -22.66 15.35
N TRP A 152 8.85 -21.41 15.64
CA TRP A 152 9.56 -20.22 15.15
C TRP A 152 9.67 -19.12 16.20
N LYS A 153 10.77 -18.38 16.12
CA LYS A 153 10.98 -17.12 16.83
C LYS A 153 10.90 -15.96 15.84
N ILE A 154 10.31 -14.85 16.27
CA ILE A 154 10.22 -13.63 15.47
C ILE A 154 11.43 -12.77 15.76
N ASP A 155 12.25 -12.56 14.75
CA ASP A 155 13.47 -11.75 14.87
C ASP A 155 13.17 -10.26 14.72
N SER A 156 12.31 -9.89 13.76
CA SER A 156 11.92 -8.49 13.53
C SER A 156 10.60 -8.36 12.79
N CYS A 157 9.90 -7.25 13.03
CA CYS A 157 8.77 -6.79 12.21
C CYS A 157 9.08 -5.37 11.74
N VAL A 158 9.17 -5.18 10.42
CA VAL A 158 9.46 -3.88 9.80
C VAL A 158 8.29 -3.47 8.93
N ILE A 159 7.77 -2.26 9.17
CA ILE A 159 6.79 -1.61 8.31
C ILE A 159 7.44 -0.48 7.51
N SER A 160 7.03 -0.32 6.26
CA SER A 160 7.57 0.67 5.33
C SER A 160 6.55 0.99 4.25
N SER A 161 6.77 2.05 3.48
CA SER A 161 6.07 2.29 2.23
C SER A 161 7.04 2.35 1.07
N GLY A 162 6.53 2.21 -0.15
CA GLY A 162 7.31 2.42 -1.37
C GLY A 162 6.41 2.38 -2.58
N ILE A 163 7.03 2.48 -3.76
CA ILE A 163 6.32 2.43 -5.04
C ILE A 163 6.47 1.05 -5.68
N LYS A 164 5.37 0.48 -6.14
CA LYS A 164 5.32 -0.72 -6.97
C LYS A 164 5.11 -0.30 -8.41
N LYS A 165 6.02 -0.72 -9.28
CA LYS A 165 5.98 -0.45 -10.71
C LYS A 165 5.38 -1.65 -11.44
N TYR A 166 4.45 -1.36 -12.34
CA TYR A 166 3.86 -2.33 -13.25
C TYR A 166 4.14 -1.87 -14.67
N GLU A 167 4.77 -2.73 -15.48
CA GLU A 167 5.06 -2.48 -16.90
C GLU A 167 3.80 -2.73 -17.76
N THR A 168 2.68 -2.14 -17.34
CA THR A 168 1.38 -2.18 -18.01
C THR A 168 0.57 -0.95 -17.62
N ALA A 169 -0.21 -0.42 -18.55
CA ALA A 169 -1.20 0.62 -18.29
C ALA A 169 -2.55 0.04 -17.84
N PHE A 170 -2.67 -1.28 -17.70
CA PHE A 170 -3.93 -1.98 -17.41
C PHE A 170 -5.07 -1.65 -18.39
N GLY A 171 -4.72 -1.33 -19.64
CA GLY A 171 -5.69 -0.95 -20.67
C GLY A 171 -6.12 0.52 -20.64
N ASP A 172 -5.52 1.36 -19.79
CA ASP A 172 -5.71 2.81 -19.82
C ASP A 172 -5.09 3.40 -21.11
N GLU A 173 -5.96 3.86 -22.01
CA GLU A 173 -5.58 4.46 -23.29
C GLU A 173 -5.04 5.90 -23.14
N GLU A 174 -5.26 6.55 -22.00
CA GLU A 174 -4.74 7.90 -21.73
C GLU A 174 -3.24 7.87 -21.41
N LEU A 175 -2.73 6.72 -20.95
CA LEU A 175 -1.31 6.54 -20.63
C LEU A 175 -0.47 6.31 -21.90
N LYS A 176 0.40 7.27 -22.19
CA LYS A 176 1.35 7.19 -23.31
C LYS A 176 2.36 6.04 -23.23
N LYS A 177 2.55 5.48 -22.03
CA LYS A 177 3.47 4.37 -21.76
C LYS A 177 2.71 3.26 -21.05
N GLN A 178 3.05 2.02 -21.36
CA GLN A 178 2.57 0.84 -20.65
C GLN A 178 3.29 0.73 -19.30
N HIS A 179 2.96 1.65 -18.39
CA HIS A 179 3.63 1.81 -17.11
C HIS A 179 2.71 2.51 -16.11
N THR A 180 2.44 1.85 -15.00
CA THR A 180 1.69 2.42 -13.88
C THR A 180 2.43 2.17 -12.57
N GLU A 181 2.39 3.16 -11.67
CA GLU A 181 3.07 3.10 -10.38
C GLU A 181 2.05 3.22 -9.26
N TYR A 182 1.96 2.19 -8.40
CA TYR A 182 1.08 2.21 -7.23
C TYR A 182 1.89 2.42 -5.95
N SER A 183 1.33 3.19 -5.03
CA SER A 183 1.85 3.22 -3.67
C SER A 183 1.57 1.89 -2.96
N SER A 184 2.56 1.41 -2.22
CA SER A 184 2.53 0.11 -1.54
C SER A 184 2.98 0.25 -0.09
N PHE A 185 2.10 -0.08 0.85
CA PHE A 185 2.45 -0.25 2.26
C PHE A 185 2.95 -1.68 2.48
N LYS A 186 4.06 -1.86 3.18
CA LYS A 186 4.78 -3.14 3.25
C LYS A 186 5.09 -3.52 4.68
N VAL A 187 4.77 -4.76 5.02
CA VAL A 187 5.11 -5.42 6.28
C VAL A 187 6.05 -6.57 5.99
N ARG A 188 7.18 -6.61 6.70
CA ARG A 188 8.17 -7.69 6.59
C ARG A 188 8.46 -8.25 7.97
N LEU A 189 8.13 -9.52 8.18
CA LEU A 189 8.52 -10.27 9.37
C LEU A 189 9.69 -11.18 9.06
N ALA A 190 10.77 -11.07 9.82
CA ALA A 190 11.83 -12.07 9.83
C ALA A 190 11.53 -13.09 10.94
N ILE A 191 11.53 -14.37 10.58
CA ILE A 191 11.35 -15.48 11.51
C ILE A 191 12.52 -16.44 11.39
N LYS A 192 12.90 -17.03 12.52
CA LYS A 192 13.96 -18.03 12.62
C LYS A 192 13.41 -19.29 13.25
N ARG A 193 13.76 -20.46 12.70
CA ARG A 193 13.30 -21.73 13.26
C ARG A 193 13.78 -21.89 14.69
N ASP A 194 12.90 -22.33 15.58
CA ASP A 194 13.28 -22.72 16.92
C ASP A 194 13.90 -24.13 16.88
N ALA A 195 15.20 -24.20 17.10
CA ALA A 195 15.95 -25.46 17.18
C ALA A 195 16.09 -25.83 18.66
N THR A 196 15.01 -26.33 19.23
CA THR A 196 14.98 -26.97 20.56
C THR A 196 14.48 -28.38 20.44
#